data_AF-A0A0L6CSW7-F1
#
_entry.id   AF-A0A0L6CSW7-F1
#
_cell.length_a   1.000
_cell.length_b   1.000
_cell.length_c   1.000
_cell.angle_alpha   90.00
_cell.angle_beta   90.00
_cell.angle_gamma   90.00
#
_symmetry.space_group_name_H-M   'P 1'
#
loop_
_entity.id
_entity.type
_entity.pdbx_description
1 polymer ?
#
loop_
_entity_poly.entity_id
_entity_poly.type
_entity_poly.pdbx_seq_one_letter_code
_entity_poly.pdbx_strand_id
1 'polypeptide(L)'
;MKASKALAGISRRDLFRLSGQFGLSSVVLGAGALTGAVSLPSLARAAESTYEKRFAKEPKHTLKLGAAGFNARNLLIERAGVLEFARDLEERTEGEIRVEFIGDNQICGQLNCVEKTQTGVVDMYAASTQNSAGGAPYLNVLDYAYMFPSRAAQYHFLYSPASQRVLREPLEKRHGLKFLFSHCELRGLQMGNNFADKPTVTKIEELFGTKNRVTGTQLGRIAMQLLNLNPVPVAWEETLDGLKQGLIDGAETWASAVAYANMSPVVSQSVDLKFFCGTEHTSMSVRVFDAMEPHLQDAIMESAYLAQVHVQAANEAALVKTVGFSDPQLPGTIFAENNVRPAFLADDQIKMAEEMCSPEFNPEPWAQWRERLNGWAGGIDTYQEIYDTAREIPIDTLPENVEPRRWWRSA
;
A
#
# COMPACT_ATOMS: atom_id res chain seq x y z
N MET A 1 -10.14 15.69 13.63
CA MET A 1 -10.21 14.95 14.91
C MET A 1 -9.18 13.83 14.83
N LYS A 2 -8.22 13.76 15.76
CA LYS A 2 -7.03 12.89 15.64
C LYS A 2 -7.45 11.43 15.50
N ALA A 3 -7.07 10.76 14.41
CA ALA A 3 -7.29 9.33 14.20
C ALA A 3 -6.66 8.47 15.33
N SER A 4 -5.54 8.93 15.90
CA SER A 4 -4.94 8.33 17.10
C SER A 4 -5.74 8.58 18.38
N LYS A 5 -6.48 9.70 18.52
CA LYS A 5 -7.35 9.94 19.70
C LYS A 5 -8.63 9.12 19.68
N ALA A 6 -9.15 8.76 18.51
CA ALA A 6 -10.36 7.98 18.40
C ALA A 6 -10.23 6.65 19.16
N LEU A 7 -9.12 5.93 18.97
CA LEU A 7 -8.86 4.68 19.71
C LEU A 7 -8.07 4.87 21.01
N ALA A 8 -7.43 6.03 21.26
CA ALA A 8 -6.73 6.29 22.52
C ALA A 8 -7.66 6.28 23.76
N GLY A 9 -8.97 6.50 23.57
CA GLY A 9 -9.97 6.43 24.64
C GLY A 9 -10.38 5.01 25.03
N ILE A 10 -9.92 3.99 24.31
CA ILE A 10 -10.27 2.59 24.57
C ILE A 10 -9.03 1.86 25.07
N SER A 11 -9.08 1.41 26.32
CA SER A 11 -7.94 0.70 26.91
C SER A 11 -7.75 -0.65 26.22
N ARG A 12 -6.50 -1.15 26.21
CA ARG A 12 -6.20 -2.52 25.76
C ARG A 12 -7.11 -3.55 26.44
N ARG A 13 -7.40 -3.36 27.73
CA ARG A 13 -8.31 -4.21 28.52
C ARG A 13 -9.73 -4.22 27.97
N ASP A 14 -10.25 -3.06 27.58
CA ASP A 14 -11.61 -2.96 27.04
C ASP A 14 -11.69 -3.59 25.63
N LEU A 15 -10.65 -3.41 24.82
CA LEU A 15 -10.48 -4.10 23.54
C LEU A 15 -10.45 -5.62 23.71
N PHE A 16 -9.70 -6.14 24.68
CA PHE A 16 -9.69 -7.58 24.99
C PHE A 16 -11.06 -8.07 25.44
N ARG A 17 -11.78 -7.31 26.28
CA ARG A 17 -13.13 -7.68 26.73
C ARG A 17 -14.12 -7.74 25.57
N LEU A 18 -14.14 -6.70 24.72
CA LEU A 18 -15.03 -6.68 23.55
C LEU A 18 -14.68 -7.79 22.56
N SER A 19 -13.38 -8.04 22.33
CA SER A 19 -12.93 -9.10 21.43
C SER A 19 -13.28 -10.50 21.97
N GLY A 20 -13.28 -10.69 23.29
CA GLY A 20 -13.76 -11.91 23.92
C GLY A 20 -15.27 -12.11 23.79
N GLN A 21 -16.06 -11.02 23.72
CA GLN A 21 -17.52 -11.08 23.61
C GLN A 21 -18.00 -11.21 22.15
N PHE A 22 -17.44 -10.42 21.23
CA PHE A 22 -17.93 -10.30 19.85
C PHE A 22 -16.95 -10.85 18.80
N GLY A 23 -15.78 -11.36 19.23
CA GLY A 23 -14.70 -11.75 18.34
C GLY A 23 -13.89 -10.56 17.83
N LEU A 24 -12.58 -10.76 17.62
CA LEU A 24 -11.67 -9.70 17.19
C LEU A 24 -12.09 -9.08 15.85
N SER A 25 -12.44 -9.91 14.86
CA SER A 25 -12.85 -9.45 13.53
C SER A 25 -14.07 -8.52 13.58
N SER A 26 -15.09 -8.84 14.38
CA SER A 26 -16.29 -7.99 14.50
C SER A 26 -15.97 -6.65 15.18
N VAL A 27 -15.08 -6.65 16.18
CA VAL A 27 -14.62 -5.43 16.85
C VAL A 27 -13.82 -4.55 15.89
N VAL A 28 -12.92 -5.15 15.11
CA VAL A 28 -12.08 -4.42 14.14
C VAL A 28 -12.93 -3.83 13.00
N LEU A 29 -13.85 -4.62 12.44
CA LEU A 29 -14.76 -4.16 11.38
C LEU A 29 -15.72 -3.08 11.90
N GLY A 30 -16.29 -3.29 13.09
CA GLY A 30 -17.16 -2.31 13.75
C GLY A 30 -16.42 -1.00 14.05
N ALA A 31 -15.14 -1.05 14.45
CA ALA A 31 -14.31 0.13 14.62
C ALA A 31 -14.10 0.89 13.30
N GLY A 32 -13.88 0.16 12.19
CA GLY A 32 -13.73 0.73 10.85
C GLY A 32 -14.98 1.46 10.32
N ALA A 33 -16.16 1.08 10.79
CA ALA A 33 -17.44 1.68 10.38
C ALA A 33 -17.77 3.00 11.09
N LEU A 34 -17.03 3.38 12.14
CA LEU A 34 -17.34 4.58 12.92
C LEU A 34 -16.88 5.85 12.20
N THR A 35 -17.82 6.76 11.93
CA THR A 35 -17.57 8.05 11.26
C THR A 35 -17.33 9.23 12.22
N GLY A 36 -17.28 8.97 13.53
CA GLY A 36 -17.19 10.00 14.59
C GLY A 36 -16.22 9.66 15.73
N ALA A 37 -16.31 10.39 16.84
CA ALA A 37 -15.49 10.13 18.02
C ALA A 37 -15.79 8.73 18.59
N VAL A 38 -14.76 7.88 18.62
CA VAL A 38 -14.89 6.51 19.09
C VAL A 38 -14.85 6.48 20.62
N SER A 39 -15.97 6.06 21.22
CA SER A 39 -16.12 5.78 22.66
C SER A 39 -16.31 4.29 22.88
N LEU A 40 -16.09 3.81 24.11
CA LEU A 40 -16.34 2.40 24.44
C LEU A 40 -17.80 1.97 24.17
N PRO A 41 -18.85 2.74 24.54
CA PRO A 41 -20.24 2.37 24.22
C PRO A 41 -20.58 2.43 22.73
N SER A 42 -20.00 3.36 21.96
CA SER A 42 -20.20 3.39 20.51
C SER A 42 -19.49 2.25 19.81
N LEU A 43 -18.28 1.87 20.26
CA LEU A 43 -17.56 0.72 19.73
C LEU A 43 -18.28 -0.59 20.07
N ALA A 44 -18.78 -0.73 21.31
CA ALA A 44 -19.53 -1.93 21.71
C ALA A 44 -20.78 -2.13 20.85
N ARG A 45 -21.58 -1.07 20.63
CA ARG A 45 -22.77 -1.13 19.76
C ARG A 45 -22.43 -1.43 18.30
N ALA A 46 -21.37 -0.81 17.78
CA ALA A 46 -20.91 -1.10 16.42
C ALA A 46 -20.43 -2.55 16.30
N ALA A 47 -19.64 -3.04 17.25
CA ALA A 47 -19.17 -4.42 17.28
C ALA A 47 -20.32 -5.43 17.44
N GLU A 48 -21.33 -5.14 18.26
CA GLU A 48 -22.54 -5.94 18.43
C GLU A 48 -23.37 -5.99 17.15
N SER A 49 -23.67 -4.84 16.54
CA SER A 49 -24.40 -4.79 15.27
C SER A 49 -23.66 -5.51 14.15
N THR A 50 -22.34 -5.32 14.07
CA THR A 50 -21.49 -6.08 13.14
C THR A 50 -21.53 -7.57 13.45
N TYR A 51 -21.44 -7.97 14.72
CA TYR A 51 -21.51 -9.37 15.13
C TYR A 51 -22.85 -10.01 14.74
N GLU A 52 -23.97 -9.37 15.08
CA GLU A 52 -25.31 -9.87 14.73
C GLU A 52 -25.45 -10.07 13.21
N LYS A 53 -25.01 -9.09 12.39
CA LYS A 53 -25.02 -9.23 10.92
C LYS A 53 -24.12 -10.38 10.45
N ARG A 54 -22.88 -10.46 10.95
CA ARG A 54 -21.89 -11.48 10.54
C ARG A 54 -22.34 -12.90 10.84
N PHE A 55 -23.04 -13.09 11.96
CA PHE A 55 -23.45 -14.40 12.46
C PHE A 55 -24.94 -14.71 12.22
N ALA A 56 -25.66 -13.88 11.46
CA ALA A 56 -27.07 -14.09 11.13
C ALA A 56 -27.33 -15.38 10.30
N LYS A 57 -26.36 -15.81 9.50
CA LYS A 57 -26.40 -17.03 8.68
C LYS A 57 -25.08 -17.79 8.78
N GLU A 58 -25.10 -19.12 8.67
CA GLU A 58 -23.88 -19.92 8.54
C GLU A 58 -23.13 -19.55 7.25
N PRO A 59 -21.80 -19.32 7.29
CA PRO A 59 -21.08 -18.85 6.12
C PRO A 59 -20.84 -20.02 5.16
N LYS A 60 -20.96 -19.77 3.85
CA LYS A 60 -20.53 -20.73 2.84
C LYS A 60 -19.01 -20.79 2.76
N HIS A 61 -18.37 -19.63 2.92
CA HIS A 61 -16.91 -19.48 2.84
C HIS A 61 -16.40 -18.61 3.99
N THR A 62 -15.29 -19.03 4.59
CA THR A 62 -14.53 -18.21 5.55
C THR A 62 -13.12 -17.98 5.00
N LEU A 63 -12.78 -16.73 4.75
CA LEU A 63 -11.51 -16.31 4.15
C LEU A 63 -10.59 -15.72 5.22
N LYS A 64 -9.39 -16.27 5.36
CA LYS A 64 -8.33 -15.69 6.19
C LYS A 64 -7.62 -14.60 5.41
N LEU A 65 -7.65 -13.37 5.92
CA LEU A 65 -6.90 -12.24 5.36
C LEU A 65 -5.72 -11.91 6.28
N GLY A 66 -4.50 -12.22 5.82
CA GLY A 66 -3.27 -11.81 6.50
C GLY A 66 -2.87 -10.39 6.12
N ALA A 67 -2.79 -9.47 7.08
CA ALA A 67 -2.45 -8.07 6.81
C ALA A 67 -1.09 -7.70 7.44
N ALA A 68 -0.08 -7.50 6.58
CA ALA A 68 1.29 -7.25 6.98
C ALA A 68 1.43 -5.85 7.59
N GLY A 69 1.68 -5.80 8.89
CA GLY A 69 1.92 -4.58 9.65
C GLY A 69 0.65 -3.81 9.99
N PHE A 70 -0.55 -4.26 9.58
CA PHE A 70 -1.78 -3.52 9.76
C PHE A 70 -2.62 -3.96 10.96
N ASN A 71 -3.22 -2.99 11.63
CA ASN A 71 -4.26 -3.14 12.63
C ASN A 71 -5.28 -2.00 12.50
N ALA A 72 -6.36 -2.07 13.29
CA ALA A 72 -7.42 -1.07 13.25
C ALA A 72 -6.92 0.38 13.46
N ARG A 73 -5.82 0.59 14.18
CA ARG A 73 -5.30 1.93 14.48
C ARG A 73 -4.48 2.48 13.32
N ASN A 74 -3.54 1.72 12.79
CA ASN A 74 -2.64 2.22 11.76
C ASN A 74 -3.29 2.22 10.36
N LEU A 75 -4.37 1.46 10.16
CA LEU A 75 -5.25 1.58 9.00
C LEU A 75 -6.05 2.90 8.96
N LEU A 76 -6.01 3.69 10.04
CA LEU A 76 -6.52 5.07 10.03
C LEU A 76 -5.44 6.09 9.58
N ILE A 77 -4.19 5.65 9.47
CA ILE A 77 -3.03 6.45 9.02
C ILE A 77 -2.78 6.14 7.55
N GLU A 78 -2.38 4.90 7.25
CA GLU A 78 -2.26 4.40 5.88
C GLU A 78 -3.57 3.72 5.49
N ARG A 79 -4.27 4.29 4.51
CA ARG A 79 -5.62 3.86 4.13
C ARG A 79 -5.52 2.70 3.13
N ALA A 80 -5.16 1.52 3.61
CA ALA A 80 -4.98 0.34 2.75
C ALA A 80 -6.29 -0.34 2.31
N GLY A 81 -7.47 0.08 2.83
CA GLY A 81 -8.78 -0.39 2.35
C GLY A 81 -9.25 -1.77 2.84
N VAL A 82 -8.40 -2.51 3.54
CA VAL A 82 -8.65 -3.92 3.93
C VAL A 82 -9.93 -4.11 4.76
N LEU A 83 -10.19 -3.22 5.72
CA LEU A 83 -11.40 -3.30 6.56
C LEU A 83 -12.66 -2.85 5.82
N GLU A 84 -12.51 -1.93 4.87
CA GLU A 84 -13.61 -1.49 4.00
C GLU A 84 -14.05 -2.66 3.12
N PHE A 85 -13.08 -3.32 2.48
CA PHE A 85 -13.30 -4.51 1.66
C PHE A 85 -14.01 -5.62 2.44
N ALA A 86 -13.47 -6.00 3.60
CA ALA A 86 -14.04 -7.06 4.42
C ALA A 86 -15.46 -6.73 4.87
N ARG A 87 -15.73 -5.48 5.28
CA ARG A 87 -17.06 -5.04 5.71
C ARG A 87 -18.07 -5.06 4.56
N ASP A 88 -17.74 -4.46 3.42
CA ASP A 88 -18.64 -4.45 2.25
C ASP A 88 -18.90 -5.86 1.75
N LEU A 89 -17.87 -6.73 1.71
CA LEU A 89 -18.03 -8.10 1.24
C LEU A 89 -18.97 -8.92 2.13
N GLU A 90 -18.80 -8.84 3.44
CA GLU A 90 -19.67 -9.54 4.40
C GLU A 90 -21.10 -8.99 4.33
N GLU A 91 -21.30 -7.68 4.18
CA GLU A 91 -22.63 -7.07 4.07
C GLU A 91 -23.30 -7.40 2.73
N ARG A 92 -22.58 -7.27 1.62
CA ARG A 92 -23.05 -7.54 0.24
C ARG A 92 -23.45 -9.00 0.04
N THR A 93 -22.78 -9.91 0.74
CA THR A 93 -23.06 -11.35 0.67
C THR A 93 -24.00 -11.81 1.78
N GLU A 94 -24.54 -10.90 2.59
CA GLU A 94 -25.38 -11.21 3.76
C GLU A 94 -24.74 -12.29 4.67
N GLY A 95 -23.41 -12.25 4.82
CA GLY A 95 -22.61 -13.19 5.59
C GLY A 95 -22.28 -14.52 4.91
N GLU A 96 -22.63 -14.74 3.63
CA GLU A 96 -22.25 -15.97 2.90
C GLU A 96 -20.72 -16.08 2.77
N ILE A 97 -20.02 -14.96 2.63
CA ILE A 97 -18.57 -14.88 2.84
C ILE A 97 -18.32 -14.19 4.17
N ARG A 98 -17.44 -14.78 4.98
CA ARG A 98 -16.86 -14.14 6.16
C ARG A 98 -15.37 -13.92 5.97
N VAL A 99 -14.86 -12.79 6.43
CA VAL A 99 -13.44 -12.46 6.40
C VAL A 99 -12.89 -12.44 7.81
N GLU A 100 -11.93 -13.32 8.08
CA GLU A 100 -11.12 -13.29 9.30
C GLU A 100 -9.89 -12.42 9.06
N PHE A 101 -9.94 -11.19 9.55
CA PHE A 101 -8.82 -10.25 9.47
C PHE A 101 -7.77 -10.59 10.53
N ILE A 102 -6.57 -10.94 10.08
CA ILE A 102 -5.42 -11.31 10.91
C ILE A 102 -4.28 -10.33 10.64
N GLY A 103 -4.26 -9.25 11.41
CA GLY A 103 -3.29 -8.16 11.31
C GLY A 103 -2.03 -8.34 12.15
N ASP A 104 -1.31 -7.24 12.39
CA ASP A 104 -0.14 -7.12 13.28
C ASP A 104 0.97 -8.16 13.01
N ASN A 105 1.15 -8.54 11.74
CA ASN A 105 2.11 -9.58 11.33
C ASN A 105 1.86 -10.96 11.98
N GLN A 106 0.68 -11.21 12.55
CA GLN A 106 0.43 -12.41 13.36
C GLN A 106 0.53 -13.70 12.54
N ILE A 107 0.07 -13.67 11.29
CA ILE A 107 0.10 -14.82 10.39
C ILE A 107 1.13 -14.70 9.28
N CYS A 108 1.45 -13.49 8.82
CA CYS A 108 2.45 -13.23 7.77
C CYS A 108 2.94 -11.78 7.84
N GLY A 109 4.13 -11.52 7.31
CA GLY A 109 4.73 -10.19 7.19
C GLY A 109 4.93 -9.78 5.74
N GLN A 110 5.49 -8.59 5.53
CA GLN A 110 5.57 -7.93 4.21
C GLN A 110 6.27 -8.80 3.15
N LEU A 111 7.27 -9.61 3.53
CA LEU A 111 8.04 -10.44 2.61
C LEU A 111 7.40 -11.80 2.30
N ASN A 112 6.55 -12.34 3.18
CA ASN A 112 6.10 -13.74 3.08
C ASN A 112 4.58 -13.92 2.95
N CYS A 113 3.77 -12.87 3.12
CA CYS A 113 2.31 -12.97 2.94
C CYS A 113 1.90 -13.50 1.56
N VAL A 114 2.64 -13.12 0.52
CA VAL A 114 2.44 -13.60 -0.85
C VAL A 114 2.56 -15.13 -0.95
N GLU A 115 3.64 -15.71 -0.40
CA GLU A 115 3.89 -17.15 -0.41
C GLU A 115 2.89 -17.91 0.47
N LYS A 116 2.50 -17.32 1.62
CA LYS A 116 1.46 -17.88 2.49
C LYS A 116 0.10 -17.93 1.80
N THR A 117 -0.17 -17.01 0.90
CA THR A 117 -1.39 -17.03 0.07
C THR A 117 -1.31 -18.09 -1.02
N GLN A 118 -0.18 -18.18 -1.71
CA GLN A 118 0.06 -19.19 -2.75
C GLN A 118 -0.03 -20.62 -2.20
N THR A 119 0.43 -20.84 -0.96
CA THR A 119 0.40 -22.14 -0.28
C THR A 119 -0.92 -22.42 0.46
N GLY A 120 -1.85 -21.46 0.53
CA GLY A 120 -3.15 -21.62 1.18
C GLY A 120 -3.15 -21.50 2.71
N VAL A 121 -2.07 -20.97 3.31
CA VAL A 121 -2.04 -20.65 4.75
C VAL A 121 -2.99 -19.49 5.06
N VAL A 122 -3.05 -18.50 4.18
CA VAL A 122 -4.10 -17.46 4.13
C VAL A 122 -4.76 -17.48 2.76
N ASP A 123 -5.99 -16.99 2.66
CA ASP A 123 -6.75 -16.96 1.41
C ASP A 123 -6.57 -15.62 0.68
N MET A 124 -6.33 -14.57 1.47
CA MET A 124 -6.07 -13.21 1.02
C MET A 124 -4.91 -12.62 1.81
N TYR A 125 -4.23 -11.64 1.23
CA TYR A 125 -3.22 -10.87 1.95
C TYR A 125 -3.19 -9.41 1.56
N ALA A 126 -2.74 -8.57 2.50
CA ALA A 126 -2.31 -7.21 2.26
C ALA A 126 -0.81 -7.09 2.57
N ALA A 127 -0.01 -6.74 1.56
CA ALA A 127 1.41 -6.43 1.66
C ALA A 127 1.79 -5.52 0.47
N SER A 128 2.90 -4.79 0.56
CA SER A 128 3.37 -4.01 -0.59
C SER A 128 3.80 -4.90 -1.75
N THR A 129 3.60 -4.43 -2.98
CA THR A 129 4.03 -5.14 -4.19
C THR A 129 5.54 -5.35 -4.19
N GLN A 130 6.31 -4.34 -3.76
CA GLN A 130 7.76 -4.39 -3.73
C GLN A 130 8.30 -5.45 -2.76
N ASN A 131 7.75 -5.57 -1.55
CA ASN A 131 8.18 -6.63 -0.63
C ASN A 131 7.66 -8.01 -1.07
N SER A 132 6.49 -8.06 -1.71
CA SER A 132 5.92 -9.29 -2.27
C SER A 132 6.64 -9.79 -3.53
N ALA A 133 7.42 -8.95 -4.21
CA ALA A 133 8.14 -9.28 -5.43
C ALA A 133 9.15 -10.43 -5.27
N GLY A 134 9.61 -10.71 -4.04
CA GLY A 134 10.41 -11.90 -3.76
C GLY A 134 9.68 -13.22 -4.03
N GLY A 135 8.42 -13.34 -3.60
CA GLY A 135 7.59 -14.54 -3.79
C GLY A 135 6.71 -14.52 -5.05
N ALA A 136 6.35 -13.33 -5.55
CA ALA A 136 5.70 -13.14 -6.85
C ALA A 136 6.46 -12.13 -7.73
N PRO A 137 7.58 -12.54 -8.35
CA PRO A 137 8.43 -11.66 -9.17
C PRO A 137 7.74 -10.85 -10.27
N TYR A 138 6.58 -11.27 -10.78
CA TYR A 138 5.83 -10.48 -11.75
C TYR A 138 5.37 -9.13 -11.20
N LEU A 139 5.25 -8.96 -9.88
CA LEU A 139 4.88 -7.68 -9.26
C LEU A 139 5.87 -6.55 -9.54
N ASN A 140 7.12 -6.86 -9.91
CA ASN A 140 8.08 -5.86 -10.39
C ASN A 140 7.61 -5.12 -11.66
N VAL A 141 6.56 -5.59 -12.35
CA VAL A 141 6.01 -4.89 -13.53
C VAL A 141 5.60 -3.43 -13.25
N LEU A 142 5.35 -3.10 -11.97
CA LEU A 142 5.02 -1.74 -11.53
C LEU A 142 6.23 -0.93 -11.04
N ASP A 143 7.39 -1.56 -10.84
CA ASP A 143 8.54 -1.02 -10.11
C ASP A 143 9.58 -0.35 -11.01
N TYR A 144 9.25 -0.06 -12.27
CA TYR A 144 10.14 0.73 -13.12
C TYR A 144 10.27 2.16 -12.58
N ALA A 145 11.49 2.69 -12.60
CA ALA A 145 11.74 4.04 -12.14
C ALA A 145 10.98 5.07 -12.97
N TYR A 146 10.29 5.99 -12.31
CA TYR A 146 9.45 7.04 -12.90
C TYR A 146 8.36 6.52 -13.86
N MET A 147 7.88 5.30 -13.63
CA MET A 147 6.76 4.72 -14.39
C MET A 147 5.51 5.61 -14.37
N PHE A 148 5.12 6.06 -13.17
CA PHE A 148 3.93 6.86 -12.95
C PHE A 148 4.30 8.31 -12.64
N PRO A 149 3.81 9.29 -13.41
CA PRO A 149 4.14 10.70 -13.18
C PRO A 149 3.42 11.31 -11.96
N SER A 150 2.32 10.70 -11.49
CA SER A 150 1.55 11.19 -10.34
C SER A 150 0.81 10.04 -9.64
N ARG A 151 0.26 10.31 -8.44
CA ARG A 151 -0.66 9.37 -7.77
C ARG A 151 -1.96 9.19 -8.58
N ALA A 152 -2.44 10.25 -9.24
CA ALA A 152 -3.60 10.18 -10.13
C ALA A 152 -3.36 9.21 -11.30
N ALA A 153 -2.16 9.24 -11.89
CA ALA A 153 -1.79 8.30 -12.96
C ALA A 153 -1.80 6.83 -12.49
N GLN A 154 -1.37 6.56 -11.24
CA GLN A 154 -1.46 5.23 -10.65
C GLN A 154 -2.92 4.76 -10.50
N TYR A 155 -3.78 5.61 -9.92
CA TYR A 155 -5.20 5.28 -9.79
C TYR A 155 -5.86 5.06 -11.16
N HIS A 156 -5.57 5.94 -12.13
CA HIS A 156 -6.10 5.81 -13.50
C HIS A 156 -5.73 4.47 -14.13
N PHE A 157 -4.46 4.08 -14.00
CA PHE A 157 -4.00 2.77 -14.46
C PHE A 157 -4.72 1.63 -13.75
N LEU A 158 -4.80 1.64 -12.41
CA LEU A 158 -5.45 0.57 -11.63
C LEU A 158 -6.94 0.40 -11.96
N TYR A 159 -7.62 1.47 -12.38
CA TYR A 159 -9.00 1.44 -12.88
C TYR A 159 -9.11 1.09 -14.37
N SER A 160 -8.03 1.25 -15.14
CA SER A 160 -8.03 0.99 -16.58
C SER A 160 -8.13 -0.52 -16.88
N PRO A 161 -8.89 -0.93 -17.91
CA PRO A 161 -8.82 -2.29 -18.45
C PRO A 161 -7.40 -2.73 -18.84
N ALA A 162 -6.51 -1.78 -19.15
CA ALA A 162 -5.09 -2.08 -19.39
C ALA A 162 -4.46 -2.80 -18.18
N SER A 163 -4.76 -2.39 -16.95
CA SER A 163 -4.24 -3.06 -15.76
C SER A 163 -4.76 -4.50 -15.60
N GLN A 164 -5.96 -4.83 -16.09
CA GLN A 164 -6.40 -6.23 -16.15
C GLN A 164 -5.47 -7.04 -17.06
N ARG A 165 -5.20 -6.53 -18.26
CA ARG A 165 -4.39 -7.21 -19.29
C ARG A 165 -2.91 -7.31 -18.92
N VAL A 166 -2.29 -6.23 -18.42
CA VAL A 166 -0.83 -6.15 -18.25
C VAL A 166 -0.36 -6.41 -16.82
N LEU A 167 -1.20 -6.21 -15.81
CA LEU A 167 -0.85 -6.48 -14.41
C LEU A 167 -1.55 -7.75 -13.91
N ARG A 168 -2.89 -7.80 -13.97
CA ARG A 168 -3.66 -8.81 -13.23
C ARG A 168 -3.62 -10.19 -13.88
N GLU A 169 -3.91 -10.30 -15.18
CA GLU A 169 -3.93 -11.59 -15.87
C GLU A 169 -2.58 -12.33 -15.83
N PRO A 170 -1.42 -11.70 -16.09
CA PRO A 170 -0.16 -12.42 -16.05
C PRO A 170 0.24 -12.79 -14.61
N LEU A 171 -0.09 -11.94 -13.62
CA LEU A 171 0.08 -12.26 -12.20
C LEU A 171 -0.74 -13.50 -11.81
N GLU A 172 -2.00 -13.56 -12.24
CA GLU A 172 -2.89 -14.70 -12.00
C GLU A 172 -2.33 -15.98 -12.63
N LYS A 173 -1.99 -15.93 -13.92
CA LYS A 173 -1.47 -17.09 -14.68
C LYS A 173 -0.14 -17.59 -14.12
N ARG A 174 0.76 -16.68 -13.71
CA ARG A 174 2.12 -17.03 -13.32
C ARG A 174 2.24 -17.39 -11.84
N HIS A 175 1.49 -16.70 -10.99
CA HIS A 175 1.67 -16.76 -9.54
C HIS A 175 0.43 -17.24 -8.79
N GLY A 176 -0.71 -17.46 -9.46
CA GLY A 176 -1.94 -17.92 -8.82
C GLY A 176 -2.55 -16.87 -7.88
N LEU A 177 -2.31 -15.59 -8.16
CA LEU A 177 -2.72 -14.46 -7.33
C LEU A 177 -3.59 -13.50 -8.11
N LYS A 178 -4.78 -13.19 -7.58
CA LYS A 178 -5.71 -12.21 -8.11
C LYS A 178 -5.53 -10.89 -7.37
N PHE A 179 -5.06 -9.87 -8.08
CA PHE A 179 -4.88 -8.52 -7.55
C PHE A 179 -6.23 -7.82 -7.42
N LEU A 180 -6.63 -7.50 -6.20
CA LEU A 180 -7.94 -6.91 -5.92
C LEU A 180 -7.87 -5.37 -5.99
N PHE A 181 -7.19 -4.74 -5.05
CA PHE A 181 -7.11 -3.28 -4.95
C PHE A 181 -5.80 -2.87 -4.29
N SER A 182 -5.46 -1.59 -4.36
CA SER A 182 -4.26 -1.05 -3.74
C SER A 182 -4.38 0.40 -3.33
N HIS A 183 -3.71 0.72 -2.23
CA HIS A 183 -3.29 2.08 -1.91
C HIS A 183 -2.22 2.57 -2.89
N CYS A 184 -2.24 3.85 -3.26
CA CYS A 184 -1.24 4.45 -4.13
C CYS A 184 -0.58 5.68 -3.48
N GLU A 185 0.74 5.66 -3.41
CA GLU A 185 1.60 6.81 -3.17
C GLU A 185 2.78 6.82 -4.15
N LEU A 186 3.65 7.82 -4.06
CA LEU A 186 4.92 7.82 -4.76
C LEU A 186 6.04 7.66 -3.73
N ARG A 187 7.06 6.88 -4.08
CA ARG A 187 8.14 6.54 -3.15
C ARG A 187 9.22 7.60 -3.20
N GLY A 188 9.82 7.80 -2.03
CA GLY A 188 10.87 8.77 -1.77
C GLY A 188 11.95 8.17 -0.87
N LEU A 189 12.83 9.03 -0.35
CA LEU A 189 13.80 8.63 0.66
C LEU A 189 13.44 9.22 2.02
N GLN A 190 13.30 8.34 3.00
CA GLN A 190 12.96 8.68 4.38
C GLN A 190 14.26 8.72 5.19
N MET A 191 14.86 9.91 5.29
CA MET A 191 16.20 10.09 5.85
C MET A 191 16.16 10.03 7.38
N GLY A 192 17.05 9.23 7.96
CA GLY A 192 17.15 9.02 9.40
C GLY A 192 17.75 10.20 10.17
N ASN A 193 18.05 9.98 11.45
CA ASN A 193 18.56 11.02 12.35
C ASN A 193 19.92 11.60 11.95
N ASN A 194 20.73 10.90 11.14
CA ASN A 194 21.99 11.43 10.61
C ASN A 194 21.80 12.64 9.65
N PHE A 195 20.57 12.92 9.24
CA PHE A 195 20.18 14.08 8.43
C PHE A 195 19.44 15.16 9.24
N ALA A 196 19.28 14.99 10.56
CA ALA A 196 18.52 15.91 11.41
C ALA A 196 19.11 17.32 11.42
N ASP A 197 20.44 17.43 11.58
CA ASP A 197 21.18 18.69 11.64
C ASP A 197 21.56 19.26 10.27
N LYS A 198 21.28 18.53 9.18
CA LYS A 198 21.50 19.03 7.81
C LYS A 198 20.35 19.93 7.38
N PRO A 199 20.60 20.92 6.50
CA PRO A 199 19.53 21.63 5.80
C PRO A 199 18.53 20.65 5.15
N THR A 200 17.30 21.12 4.93
CA THR A 200 16.32 20.36 4.14
C THR A 200 16.92 20.05 2.78
N VAL A 201 16.86 18.78 2.37
CA VAL A 201 17.39 18.33 1.07
C VAL A 201 16.67 19.07 -0.05
N THR A 202 17.42 19.65 -0.97
CA THR A 202 16.86 20.35 -2.14
C THR A 202 17.44 19.88 -3.46
N LYS A 203 18.51 19.08 -3.42
CA LYS A 203 19.21 18.60 -4.61
C LYS A 203 19.48 17.11 -4.53
N ILE A 204 19.41 16.40 -5.64
CA ILE A 204 19.59 14.94 -5.62
C ILE A 204 21.00 14.53 -5.24
N GLU A 205 22.00 15.34 -5.59
CA GLU A 205 23.41 15.08 -5.30
C GLU A 205 23.72 15.08 -3.80
N GLU A 206 22.89 15.73 -2.97
CA GLU A 206 23.00 15.71 -1.50
C GLU A 206 22.71 14.32 -0.91
N LEU A 207 22.09 13.44 -1.71
CA LEU A 207 21.76 12.06 -1.36
C LEU A 207 22.81 11.07 -1.89
N PHE A 208 23.74 11.48 -2.75
CA PHE A 208 24.72 10.57 -3.33
C PHE A 208 25.58 9.89 -2.25
N GLY A 209 25.79 8.60 -2.41
CA GLY A 209 26.56 7.76 -1.49
C GLY A 209 25.81 7.37 -0.21
N THR A 210 24.58 7.86 0.03
CA THR A 210 23.80 7.45 1.21
C THR A 210 23.45 5.96 1.16
N LYS A 211 23.56 5.29 2.30
CA LYS A 211 23.17 3.89 2.49
C LYS A 211 21.69 3.84 2.75
N ASN A 212 20.91 3.41 1.78
CA ASN A 212 19.45 3.43 1.89
C ASN A 212 18.90 2.02 1.92
N ARG A 213 17.97 1.75 2.84
CA ARG A 213 17.19 0.51 2.77
C ARG A 213 16.44 0.48 1.45
N VAL A 214 16.52 -0.65 0.76
CA VAL A 214 15.67 -0.98 -0.41
C VAL A 214 14.67 -2.06 -0.02
N THR A 215 13.44 -1.97 -0.54
CA THR A 215 12.42 -3.01 -0.41
C THR A 215 12.82 -4.32 -1.11
N GLY A 216 11.99 -5.35 -1.00
CA GLY A 216 12.20 -6.66 -1.67
C GLY A 216 12.28 -6.62 -3.20
N THR A 217 11.99 -5.47 -3.82
CA THR A 217 12.05 -5.25 -5.28
C THR A 217 13.46 -5.46 -5.83
N GLN A 218 13.53 -5.99 -7.04
CA GLN A 218 14.78 -6.11 -7.78
C GLN A 218 15.04 -4.88 -8.65
N LEU A 219 13.97 -4.26 -9.15
CA LEU A 219 14.03 -3.04 -9.97
C LEU A 219 14.39 -1.80 -9.14
N GLY A 220 13.95 -1.76 -7.87
CA GLY A 220 14.36 -0.72 -6.91
C GLY A 220 15.87 -0.53 -6.81
N ARG A 221 16.61 -1.64 -6.80
CA ARG A 221 18.07 -1.64 -6.67
C ARG A 221 18.75 -1.01 -7.88
N ILE A 222 18.23 -1.29 -9.08
CA ILE A 222 18.75 -0.75 -10.33
C ILE A 222 18.64 0.78 -10.29
N ALA A 223 17.46 1.33 -10.00
CA ALA A 223 17.32 2.78 -9.98
C ALA A 223 18.17 3.44 -8.89
N MET A 224 18.18 2.88 -7.67
CA MET A 224 18.96 3.45 -6.58
C MET A 224 20.46 3.46 -6.89
N GLN A 225 20.99 2.42 -7.54
CA GLN A 225 22.38 2.40 -8.00
C GLN A 225 22.65 3.45 -9.08
N LEU A 226 21.74 3.59 -10.06
CA LEU A 226 21.83 4.61 -11.10
C LEU A 226 21.72 6.05 -10.55
N LEU A 227 20.98 6.23 -9.46
CA LEU A 227 20.90 7.49 -8.69
C LEU A 227 22.13 7.73 -7.80
N ASN A 228 23.22 6.96 -7.95
CA ASN A 228 24.42 7.01 -7.11
C ASN A 228 24.16 6.81 -5.61
N LEU A 229 23.12 6.04 -5.25
CA LEU A 229 22.82 5.63 -3.89
C LEU A 229 23.40 4.23 -3.61
N ASN A 230 23.52 3.89 -2.33
CA ASN A 230 23.98 2.57 -1.89
C ASN A 230 22.79 1.78 -1.31
N PRO A 231 22.02 1.02 -2.13
CA PRO A 231 20.88 0.25 -1.64
C PRO A 231 21.31 -0.94 -0.77
N VAL A 232 20.71 -1.07 0.41
CA VAL A 232 20.94 -2.15 1.38
C VAL A 232 19.63 -2.92 1.57
N PRO A 233 19.55 -4.22 1.19
CA PRO A 233 18.35 -5.01 1.43
C PRO A 233 18.14 -5.20 2.93
N VAL A 234 17.04 -4.67 3.46
CA VAL A 234 16.64 -4.81 4.88
C VAL A 234 15.14 -5.09 4.94
N ALA A 235 14.75 -6.06 5.76
CA ALA A 235 13.34 -6.39 5.96
C ALA A 235 12.57 -5.19 6.55
N TRP A 236 11.28 -5.09 6.27
CA TRP A 236 10.48 -3.95 6.73
C TRP A 236 10.49 -3.84 8.26
N GLU A 237 10.40 -4.98 8.92
CA GLU A 237 10.37 -5.14 10.37
C GLU A 237 11.68 -4.68 11.04
N GLU A 238 12.80 -4.74 10.33
CA GLU A 238 14.14 -4.34 10.81
C GLU A 238 14.47 -2.89 10.45
N THR A 239 13.69 -2.26 9.57
CA THR A 239 14.01 -0.94 9.01
C THR A 239 14.02 0.16 10.08
N LEU A 240 13.08 0.12 11.03
CA LEU A 240 13.01 1.10 12.11
C LEU A 240 14.25 1.05 13.00
N ASP A 241 14.69 -0.14 13.38
CA ASP A 241 15.90 -0.32 14.18
C ASP A 241 17.16 0.04 13.38
N GLY A 242 17.20 -0.30 12.08
CA GLY A 242 18.28 0.10 11.17
C GLY A 242 18.46 1.62 11.07
N LEU A 243 17.36 2.37 10.93
CA LEU A 243 17.36 3.84 10.94
C LEU A 243 17.80 4.38 12.31
N LYS A 244 17.25 3.83 13.39
CA LYS A 244 17.53 4.26 14.76
C LYS A 244 19.00 4.07 15.15
N GLN A 245 19.61 2.96 14.72
CA GLN A 245 21.01 2.64 14.99
C GLN A 245 21.98 3.32 14.01
N GLY A 246 21.47 3.98 12.97
CA GLY A 246 22.30 4.60 11.93
C GLY A 246 23.02 3.58 11.04
N LEU A 247 22.53 2.33 10.97
CA LEU A 247 23.05 1.31 10.06
C LEU A 247 22.76 1.67 8.59
N ILE A 248 21.63 2.34 8.38
CA ILE A 248 21.18 2.94 7.12
C ILE A 248 20.93 4.43 7.35
N ASP A 249 21.28 5.25 6.36
CA ASP A 249 21.08 6.69 6.35
C ASP A 249 19.63 7.07 6.04
N GLY A 250 18.95 6.22 5.27
CA GLY A 250 17.55 6.42 4.89
C GLY A 250 16.87 5.12 4.50
N ALA A 251 15.57 5.20 4.25
CA ALA A 251 14.78 4.09 3.74
C ALA A 251 13.97 4.53 2.52
N GLU A 252 14.07 3.76 1.45
CA GLU A 252 13.22 3.90 0.29
C GLU A 252 11.81 3.40 0.64
N THR A 253 10.84 4.33 0.71
CA THR A 253 9.41 4.10 0.94
C THR A 253 8.60 5.41 0.81
N TRP A 254 7.29 5.38 1.04
CA TRP A 254 6.39 6.53 0.99
C TRP A 254 6.06 7.11 2.38
N ALA A 255 5.40 8.28 2.42
CA ALA A 255 5.26 9.05 3.66
C ALA A 255 4.28 8.42 4.66
N SER A 256 3.14 7.90 4.20
CA SER A 256 2.22 7.18 5.12
C SER A 256 2.83 5.90 5.70
N ALA A 257 3.75 5.24 4.98
CA ALA A 257 4.51 4.09 5.48
C ALA A 257 5.28 4.44 6.77
N VAL A 258 5.98 5.58 6.74
CA VAL A 258 6.74 6.10 7.89
C VAL A 258 5.82 6.33 9.09
N ALA A 259 4.66 6.93 8.83
CA ALA A 259 3.73 7.29 9.88
C ALA A 259 3.02 6.08 10.49
N TYR A 260 2.55 5.12 9.67
CA TYR A 260 1.83 3.95 10.17
C TYR A 260 2.76 2.99 10.92
N ALA A 261 4.00 2.84 10.45
CA ALA A 261 5.02 1.99 11.08
C ALA A 261 5.74 2.65 12.26
N ASN A 262 5.30 3.85 12.67
CA ASN A 262 5.85 4.59 13.80
C ASN A 262 7.35 4.91 13.64
N MET A 263 7.80 5.15 12.41
CA MET A 263 9.19 5.53 12.08
C MET A 263 9.43 7.03 12.21
N SER A 264 8.39 7.86 12.25
CA SER A 264 8.53 9.32 12.37
C SER A 264 9.46 9.82 13.49
N PRO A 265 9.56 9.19 14.68
CA PRO A 265 10.51 9.62 15.71
C PRO A 265 12.00 9.44 15.36
N VAL A 266 12.33 8.67 14.32
CA VAL A 266 13.72 8.39 13.88
C VAL A 266 13.98 8.82 12.44
N VAL A 267 12.98 9.40 11.77
CA VAL A 267 13.09 10.02 10.45
C VAL A 267 13.14 11.53 10.65
N SER A 268 14.09 12.19 9.99
CA SER A 268 14.27 13.65 10.09
C SER A 268 13.74 14.39 8.87
N GLN A 269 13.86 13.78 7.68
CA GLN A 269 13.42 14.37 6.42
C GLN A 269 12.74 13.31 5.55
N SER A 270 11.63 13.69 4.90
CA SER A 270 10.90 12.86 3.95
C SER A 270 11.08 13.45 2.56
N VAL A 271 12.02 12.92 1.78
CA VAL A 271 12.41 13.46 0.48
C VAL A 271 11.50 12.92 -0.62
N ASP A 272 10.77 13.82 -1.27
CA ASP A 272 9.75 13.51 -2.27
C ASP A 272 10.38 13.28 -3.67
N LEU A 273 11.17 12.21 -3.82
CA LEU A 273 11.85 11.88 -5.09
C LEU A 273 10.90 11.36 -6.18
N LYS A 274 9.72 10.88 -5.79
CA LYS A 274 8.66 10.36 -6.69
C LYS A 274 9.09 9.26 -7.65
N PHE A 275 10.14 8.52 -7.33
CA PHE A 275 10.88 7.70 -8.30
C PHE A 275 10.31 6.29 -8.50
N PHE A 276 9.41 5.82 -7.63
CA PHE A 276 8.69 4.56 -7.80
C PHE A 276 7.21 4.69 -7.41
N CYS A 277 6.38 3.77 -7.91
CA CYS A 277 5.03 3.58 -7.40
C CYS A 277 5.07 3.06 -5.96
N GLY A 278 4.20 3.56 -5.09
CA GLY A 278 4.04 3.09 -3.72
C GLY A 278 2.72 2.35 -3.60
N THR A 279 2.76 1.02 -3.72
CA THR A 279 1.54 0.20 -3.74
C THR A 279 1.51 -0.78 -2.58
N GLU A 280 0.60 -0.51 -1.64
CA GLU A 280 0.20 -1.47 -0.62
C GLU A 280 -1.06 -2.16 -1.13
N HIS A 281 -0.94 -3.41 -1.60
CA HIS A 281 -2.00 -4.08 -2.35
C HIS A 281 -2.63 -5.20 -1.55
N THR A 282 -3.90 -5.46 -1.85
CA THR A 282 -4.59 -6.67 -1.41
C THR A 282 -4.75 -7.61 -2.59
N SER A 283 -4.37 -8.87 -2.39
CA SER A 283 -4.52 -9.95 -3.36
C SER A 283 -5.12 -11.18 -2.72
N MET A 284 -5.72 -12.06 -3.53
CA MET A 284 -6.24 -13.36 -3.08
C MET A 284 -5.77 -14.52 -3.94
N SER A 285 -5.87 -15.74 -3.42
CA SER A 285 -5.60 -16.95 -4.20
C SER A 285 -6.60 -17.10 -5.34
N VAL A 286 -6.10 -17.26 -6.57
CA VAL A 286 -6.94 -17.56 -7.76
C VAL A 286 -7.71 -18.85 -7.57
N ARG A 287 -7.08 -19.89 -7.00
CA ARG A 287 -7.74 -21.18 -6.72
C ARG A 287 -8.93 -21.01 -5.79
N VAL A 288 -8.83 -20.14 -4.79
CA VAL A 288 -9.93 -19.87 -3.86
C VAL A 288 -11.02 -19.06 -4.56
N PHE A 289 -10.66 -18.02 -5.31
CA PHE A 289 -11.61 -17.21 -6.07
C PHE A 289 -12.41 -18.07 -7.07
N ASP A 290 -11.71 -18.87 -7.89
CA ASP A 290 -12.30 -19.70 -8.95
C ASP A 290 -13.20 -20.81 -8.41
N ALA A 291 -13.00 -21.23 -7.15
CA ALA A 291 -13.83 -22.25 -6.50
C ALA A 291 -15.17 -21.70 -5.97
N MET A 292 -15.34 -20.37 -5.92
CA MET A 292 -16.56 -19.73 -5.45
C MET A 292 -17.66 -19.71 -6.51
N GLU A 293 -18.90 -19.62 -6.04
CA GLU A 293 -20.05 -19.41 -6.89
C GLU A 293 -19.96 -18.06 -7.65
N PRO A 294 -20.50 -17.97 -8.88
CA PRO A 294 -20.35 -16.76 -9.70
C PRO A 294 -20.85 -15.46 -9.04
N HIS A 295 -21.92 -15.52 -8.23
CA HIS A 295 -22.42 -14.33 -7.53
C HIS A 295 -21.49 -13.88 -6.40
N LEU A 296 -20.74 -14.80 -5.80
CA LEU A 296 -19.73 -14.51 -4.79
C LEU A 296 -18.43 -13.98 -5.41
N GLN A 297 -18.05 -14.48 -6.58
CA GLN A 297 -16.96 -13.91 -7.37
C GLN A 297 -17.24 -12.46 -7.76
N ASP A 298 -18.45 -12.16 -8.25
CA ASP A 298 -18.87 -10.79 -8.56
C ASP A 298 -18.88 -9.92 -7.29
N ALA A 299 -19.38 -10.44 -6.16
CA ALA A 299 -19.35 -9.73 -4.88
C ALA A 299 -17.93 -9.35 -4.45
N ILE A 300 -16.96 -10.27 -4.56
CA ILE A 300 -15.54 -9.98 -4.28
C ILE A 300 -15.02 -8.85 -5.16
N MET A 301 -15.28 -8.91 -6.47
CA MET A 301 -14.78 -7.90 -7.39
C MET A 301 -15.42 -6.53 -7.13
N GLU A 302 -16.74 -6.47 -6.91
CA GLU A 302 -17.44 -5.24 -6.55
C GLU A 302 -16.97 -4.65 -5.22
N SER A 303 -16.72 -5.49 -4.20
CA SER A 303 -16.13 -5.04 -2.93
C SER A 303 -14.70 -4.54 -3.10
N ALA A 304 -13.90 -5.17 -3.96
CA ALA A 304 -12.55 -4.72 -4.29
C ALA A 304 -12.58 -3.33 -4.96
N TYR A 305 -13.51 -3.11 -5.89
CA TYR A 305 -13.72 -1.79 -6.50
C TYR A 305 -14.14 -0.74 -5.48
N LEU A 306 -15.11 -1.04 -4.62
CA LEU A 306 -15.53 -0.10 -3.59
C LEU A 306 -14.37 0.25 -2.65
N ALA A 307 -13.57 -0.74 -2.26
CA ALA A 307 -12.37 -0.52 -1.47
C ALA A 307 -11.36 0.37 -2.21
N GLN A 308 -11.10 0.14 -3.50
CA GLN A 308 -10.23 0.99 -4.32
C GLN A 308 -10.69 2.46 -4.34
N VAL A 309 -12.00 2.69 -4.53
CA VAL A 309 -12.62 4.03 -4.51
C VAL A 309 -12.48 4.70 -3.15
N HIS A 310 -12.76 3.96 -2.08
CA HIS A 310 -12.58 4.46 -0.72
C HIS A 310 -11.13 4.86 -0.46
N VAL A 311 -10.19 3.99 -0.83
CA VAL A 311 -8.76 4.18 -0.63
C VAL A 311 -8.26 5.41 -1.36
N GLN A 312 -8.69 5.63 -2.61
CA GLN A 312 -8.32 6.82 -3.40
C GLN A 312 -8.59 8.12 -2.64
N ALA A 313 -9.82 8.34 -2.18
CA ALA A 313 -10.16 9.58 -1.47
C ALA A 313 -9.59 9.63 -0.05
N ALA A 314 -9.68 8.51 0.69
CA ALA A 314 -9.27 8.46 2.08
C ALA A 314 -7.76 8.65 2.24
N ASN A 315 -6.97 8.10 1.31
CA ASN A 315 -5.51 8.19 1.37
C ASN A 315 -5.02 9.62 1.16
N GLU A 316 -5.49 10.31 0.11
CA GLU A 316 -5.11 11.70 -0.16
C GLU A 316 -5.43 12.61 1.04
N ALA A 317 -6.61 12.40 1.66
CA ALA A 317 -6.97 13.12 2.87
C ALA A 317 -6.04 12.78 4.05
N ALA A 318 -5.67 11.51 4.24
CA ALA A 318 -4.82 11.06 5.34
C ALA A 318 -3.37 11.53 5.19
N LEU A 319 -2.82 11.50 3.97
CA LEU A 319 -1.47 11.95 3.65
C LEU A 319 -1.23 13.40 4.09
N VAL A 320 -2.22 14.28 3.87
CA VAL A 320 -2.12 15.68 4.29
C VAL A 320 -2.53 15.87 5.75
N LYS A 321 -3.71 15.37 6.15
CA LYS A 321 -4.34 15.73 7.44
C LYS A 321 -3.93 14.86 8.61
N THR A 322 -3.33 13.69 8.35
CA THR A 322 -2.88 12.75 9.38
C THR A 322 -1.37 12.61 9.37
N VAL A 323 -0.78 12.31 8.21
CA VAL A 323 0.67 12.12 8.07
C VAL A 323 1.39 13.47 8.17
N GLY A 324 0.92 14.49 7.45
CA GLY A 324 1.57 15.81 7.42
C GLY A 324 2.60 15.94 6.30
N PHE A 325 2.40 15.21 5.21
CA PHE A 325 3.20 15.36 3.99
C PHE A 325 2.61 16.48 3.13
N SER A 326 2.83 17.73 3.57
CA SER A 326 2.37 18.94 2.90
C SER A 326 3.30 20.11 3.18
N ASP A 327 3.23 21.16 2.35
CA ASP A 327 3.91 22.44 2.57
C ASP A 327 2.90 23.61 2.44
N PRO A 328 2.69 24.43 3.49
CA PRO A 328 3.18 24.24 4.85
C PRO A 328 2.59 22.98 5.49
N GLN A 329 3.34 22.41 6.42
CA GLN A 329 2.88 21.25 7.18
C GLN A 329 1.75 21.65 8.14
N LEU A 330 0.67 20.86 8.16
CA LEU A 330 -0.44 21.12 9.08
C LEU A 330 -0.07 20.78 10.54
N PRO A 331 -0.45 21.61 11.52
CA PRO A 331 -0.16 21.35 12.93
C PRO A 331 -0.92 20.12 13.44
N GLY A 332 -0.30 19.37 14.37
CA GLY A 332 -0.91 18.19 14.98
C GLY A 332 -0.99 16.96 14.06
N THR A 333 -0.32 17.01 12.91
CA THR A 333 -0.02 15.84 12.08
C THR A 333 1.14 15.04 12.65
N ILE A 334 1.29 13.78 12.26
CA ILE A 334 2.33 12.89 12.78
C ILE A 334 3.73 13.45 12.47
N PHE A 335 3.95 13.93 11.26
CA PHE A 335 5.24 14.51 10.88
C PHE A 335 5.53 15.80 11.66
N ALA A 336 4.53 16.68 11.85
CA ALA A 336 4.70 17.88 12.67
C ALA A 336 5.01 17.58 14.14
N GLU A 337 4.32 16.60 14.73
CA GLU A 337 4.56 16.20 16.12
C GLU A 337 5.94 15.56 16.33
N ASN A 338 6.57 15.04 15.26
CA ASN A 338 7.90 14.41 15.31
C ASN A 338 9.00 15.21 14.59
N ASN A 339 8.71 16.44 14.15
CA ASN A 339 9.64 17.30 13.40
C ASN A 339 10.21 16.66 12.11
N VAL A 340 9.45 15.78 11.46
CA VAL A 340 9.81 15.26 10.13
C VAL A 340 9.57 16.37 9.10
N ARG A 341 10.62 16.76 8.38
CA ARG A 341 10.55 17.79 7.34
C ARG A 341 10.22 17.16 5.97
N PRO A 342 9.06 17.43 5.35
CA PRO A 342 8.86 17.12 3.94
C PRO A 342 9.85 17.93 3.11
N ALA A 343 10.60 17.25 2.24
CA ALA A 343 11.56 17.85 1.33
C ALA A 343 11.05 17.66 -0.10
N PHE A 344 10.26 18.63 -0.56
CA PHE A 344 9.74 18.67 -1.92
C PHE A 344 10.81 19.20 -2.87
N LEU A 345 11.29 18.34 -3.76
CA LEU A 345 12.30 18.71 -4.74
C LEU A 345 11.67 19.52 -5.88
N ALA A 346 12.45 20.43 -6.46
CA ALA A 346 12.05 21.17 -7.64
C ALA A 346 11.99 20.26 -8.89
N ASP A 347 11.20 20.66 -9.89
CA ASP A 347 10.95 19.83 -11.08
C ASP A 347 12.23 19.52 -11.87
N ASP A 348 13.21 20.41 -11.90
CA ASP A 348 14.52 20.19 -12.53
C ASP A 348 15.32 19.09 -11.82
N GLN A 349 15.21 18.99 -10.50
CA GLN A 349 15.84 17.95 -9.70
C GLN A 349 15.14 16.59 -9.88
N ILE A 350 13.80 16.59 -9.96
CA ILE A 350 13.03 15.39 -10.32
C ILE A 350 13.39 14.93 -11.74
N LYS A 351 13.53 15.86 -12.68
CA LYS A 351 13.91 15.56 -14.06
C LYS A 351 15.32 14.98 -14.15
N MET A 352 16.29 15.58 -13.45
CA MET A 352 17.64 15.04 -13.36
C MET A 352 17.64 13.61 -12.82
N ALA A 353 16.86 13.34 -11.78
CA ALA A 353 16.71 12.01 -11.21
C ALA A 353 16.11 10.99 -12.21
N GLU A 354 15.08 11.39 -12.96
CA GLU A 354 14.47 10.59 -14.02
C GLU A 354 15.48 10.27 -15.14
N GLU A 355 16.23 11.27 -15.59
CA GLU A 355 17.26 11.13 -16.62
C GLU A 355 18.44 10.25 -16.18
N MET A 356 18.70 10.16 -14.88
CA MET A 356 19.75 9.30 -14.34
C MET A 356 19.34 7.83 -14.29
N CYS A 357 18.08 7.50 -14.02
CA CYS A 357 17.72 6.14 -13.65
C CYS A 357 16.55 5.50 -14.41
N SER A 358 15.66 6.27 -15.04
CA SER A 358 14.47 5.68 -15.67
C SER A 358 14.81 4.85 -16.92
N PRO A 359 13.95 3.88 -17.29
CA PRO A 359 14.13 3.11 -18.52
C PRO A 359 14.06 3.94 -19.81
N GLU A 360 13.38 5.09 -19.78
CA GLU A 360 13.26 6.00 -20.93
C GLU A 360 14.63 6.59 -21.32
N PHE A 361 15.43 7.00 -20.33
CA PHE A 361 16.74 7.62 -20.55
C PHE A 361 17.91 6.63 -20.46
N ASN A 362 17.75 5.54 -19.71
CA ASN A 362 18.79 4.53 -19.50
C ASN A 362 18.22 3.12 -19.68
N PRO A 363 17.86 2.69 -20.90
CA PRO A 363 17.13 1.43 -21.10
C PRO A 363 17.94 0.16 -20.79
N GLU A 364 19.26 0.19 -21.03
CA GLU A 364 20.13 -0.99 -20.95
C GLU A 364 20.10 -1.71 -19.58
N PRO A 365 20.27 -1.03 -18.43
CA PRO A 365 20.13 -1.65 -17.11
C PRO A 365 18.80 -2.39 -16.86
N TRP A 366 17.74 -2.03 -17.57
CA TRP A 366 16.39 -2.59 -17.41
C TRP A 366 16.07 -3.70 -18.41
N ALA A 367 16.88 -3.87 -19.46
CA ALA A 367 16.56 -4.73 -20.60
C ALA A 367 16.25 -6.17 -20.19
N GLN A 368 17.06 -6.76 -19.31
CA GLN A 368 16.84 -8.13 -18.81
C GLN A 368 15.49 -8.28 -18.10
N TRP A 369 15.10 -7.29 -17.29
CA TRP A 369 13.83 -7.33 -16.58
C TRP A 369 12.65 -7.06 -17.52
N ARG A 370 12.79 -6.12 -18.47
CA ARG A 370 11.79 -5.90 -19.52
C ARG A 370 11.53 -7.16 -20.33
N GLU A 371 12.57 -7.82 -20.84
CA GLU A 371 12.41 -9.08 -21.60
C GLU A 371 11.70 -10.15 -20.76
N ARG A 372 12.11 -10.32 -19.50
CA ARG A 372 11.52 -11.31 -18.59
C ARG A 372 10.04 -11.04 -18.29
N LEU A 373 9.69 -9.81 -17.92
CA LEU A 373 8.33 -9.42 -17.58
C LEU A 373 7.42 -9.47 -18.82
N ASN A 374 7.91 -8.99 -19.97
CA ASN A 374 7.20 -9.08 -21.24
C ASN A 374 6.95 -10.54 -21.64
N GLY A 375 7.95 -11.42 -21.50
CA GLY A 375 7.80 -12.85 -21.75
C GLY A 375 6.74 -13.51 -20.86
N TRP A 376 6.67 -13.14 -19.58
CA TRP A 376 5.60 -13.61 -18.67
C TRP A 376 4.23 -13.05 -19.00
N ALA A 377 4.16 -11.86 -19.61
CA ALA A 377 2.95 -11.23 -20.11
C ALA A 377 2.53 -11.71 -21.52
N GLY A 378 3.14 -12.77 -22.05
CA GLY A 378 2.81 -13.28 -23.39
C GLY A 378 3.34 -12.41 -24.53
N GLY A 379 4.43 -11.68 -24.30
CA GLY A 379 5.09 -10.83 -25.30
C GLY A 379 4.62 -9.38 -25.34
N ILE A 380 3.67 -9.00 -24.47
CA ILE A 380 3.24 -7.60 -24.32
C ILE A 380 4.43 -6.77 -23.83
N ASP A 381 4.65 -5.58 -24.41
CA ASP A 381 5.59 -4.62 -23.85
C ASP A 381 5.00 -3.96 -22.61
N THR A 382 5.14 -4.65 -21.48
CA THR A 382 4.52 -4.26 -20.21
C THR A 382 4.95 -2.87 -19.76
N TYR A 383 6.21 -2.49 -20.00
CA TYR A 383 6.69 -1.15 -19.68
C TYR A 383 5.94 -0.09 -20.50
N GLN A 384 5.96 -0.21 -21.82
CA GLN A 384 5.38 0.80 -22.71
C GLN A 384 3.87 0.94 -22.47
N GLU A 385 3.16 -0.18 -22.32
CA GLU A 385 1.71 -0.18 -22.11
C GLU A 385 1.30 0.51 -20.81
N ILE A 386 2.03 0.26 -19.71
CA ILE A 386 1.77 0.94 -18.44
C ILE A 386 2.17 2.42 -18.54
N TYR A 387 3.33 2.70 -19.16
CA TYR A 387 3.85 4.05 -19.34
C TYR A 387 2.88 4.95 -20.11
N ASP A 388 2.34 4.45 -21.22
CA ASP A 388 1.37 5.14 -22.06
C ASP A 388 0.04 5.31 -21.33
N THR A 389 -0.48 4.25 -20.71
CA THR A 389 -1.74 4.32 -19.94
C THR A 389 -1.64 5.36 -18.82
N ALA A 390 -0.52 5.40 -18.10
CA ALA A 390 -0.28 6.34 -17.01
C ALA A 390 -0.22 7.82 -17.47
N ARG A 391 -0.11 8.07 -18.79
CA ARG A 391 -0.02 9.39 -19.42
C ARG A 391 -1.25 9.74 -20.27
N GLU A 392 -2.29 8.92 -20.24
CA GLU A 392 -3.58 9.22 -20.89
C GLU A 392 -4.32 10.39 -20.21
N ILE A 393 -4.00 10.69 -18.95
CA ILE A 393 -4.57 11.80 -18.19
C ILE A 393 -3.53 12.92 -17.96
N PRO A 394 -3.96 14.18 -17.81
CA PRO A 394 -3.06 15.29 -17.48
C PRO A 394 -2.29 15.04 -16.17
N ILE A 395 -1.00 15.43 -16.14
CA ILE A 395 -0.12 15.23 -14.99
C ILE A 395 -0.61 15.93 -13.70
N ASP A 396 -1.32 17.04 -13.86
CA ASP A 396 -1.89 17.88 -12.80
C ASP A 396 -3.30 17.43 -12.36
N THR A 397 -3.80 16.31 -12.91
CA THR A 397 -5.06 15.70 -12.46
C THR A 397 -4.97 15.41 -10.95
N LEU A 398 -5.93 15.94 -10.20
CA LEU A 398 -6.05 15.64 -8.77
C LEU A 398 -6.45 14.17 -8.58
N PRO A 399 -5.80 13.41 -7.68
CA PRO A 399 -6.10 11.99 -7.52
C PRO A 399 -7.57 11.71 -7.18
N GLU A 400 -8.24 12.57 -6.42
CA GLU A 400 -9.68 12.47 -6.11
C GLU A 400 -10.61 12.69 -7.31
N ASN A 401 -10.11 13.29 -8.40
CA ASN A 401 -10.88 13.53 -9.62
C ASN A 401 -10.73 12.41 -10.66
N VAL A 402 -9.85 11.44 -10.42
CA VAL A 402 -9.74 10.26 -11.31
C VAL A 402 -11.04 9.47 -11.23
N GLU A 403 -11.71 9.31 -12.38
CA GLU A 403 -12.96 8.57 -12.47
C GLU A 403 -12.74 7.08 -12.18
N PRO A 404 -13.41 6.53 -11.15
CA PRO A 404 -13.34 5.11 -10.89
C PRO A 404 -14.01 4.29 -11.98
N ARG A 405 -13.31 3.24 -12.44
CA ARG A 405 -13.82 2.29 -13.43
C ARG A 405 -13.65 0.86 -12.92
N ARG A 406 -14.63 0.01 -13.21
CA ARG A 406 -14.52 -1.43 -12.93
C ARG A 406 -13.55 -2.04 -13.92
N TRP A 407 -12.29 -2.19 -13.52
CA TRP A 407 -11.19 -2.63 -14.40
C TRP A 407 -11.41 -4.00 -15.06
N TRP A 408 -12.28 -4.85 -14.49
CA TRP A 408 -12.60 -6.18 -15.02
C TRP A 408 -13.83 -6.21 -15.95
N ARG A 409 -14.58 -5.10 -16.06
CA ARG A 409 -15.68 -4.98 -17.01
C ARG A 409 -15.16 -4.23 -18.23
N SER A 410 -15.39 -4.77 -19.42
CA SER A 410 -15.18 -4.01 -20.65
C SER A 410 -16.05 -2.74 -20.60
N ALA A 411 -15.43 -1.59 -20.89
CA ALA A 411 -16.13 -0.30 -20.96
C ALA A 411 -17.26 -0.31 -22.00
#